data_AF-A0A8B2YLY1-F1
#
_entry.id   AF-A0A8B2YLY1-F1
#
_cell.length_a   1.000
_cell.length_b   1.000
_cell.length_c   1.000
_cell.angle_alpha   90.00
_cell.angle_beta   90.00
_cell.angle_gamma   90.00
#
_symmetry.space_group_name_H-M   'P 1'
#
loop_
_entity.id
_entity.type
_entity.pdbx_description
1 polymer ?
#
loop_
_entity_poly.entity_id
_entity_poly.type
_entity_poly.pdbx_seq_one_letter_code
_entity_poly.pdbx_strand_id
1 'polypeptide(L)'
;PDTFLFKYARETEDEFVISNIVRRVTHRCNIALAKIAQAVGVPRFTTYSARHSYATVLKRSGTNIAYISESLGHSSLAITENYLASFEQEERIRNAQLLTKFD
;
A
#
# COMPACT_ATOMS: atom_id res chain seq x y z
N PRO A 1 -9.50 5.95 22.46
CA PRO A 1 -9.12 7.33 22.10
C PRO A 1 -9.74 7.65 20.75
N ASP A 2 -10.80 8.45 20.73
CA ASP A 2 -11.71 8.59 19.59
C ASP A 2 -11.37 9.78 18.68
N THR A 3 -10.17 10.32 18.82
CA THR A 3 -9.71 11.48 18.05
C THR A 3 -8.85 11.06 16.87
N PHE A 4 -9.15 11.63 15.69
CA PHE A 4 -8.32 11.44 14.50
C PHE A 4 -6.87 11.86 14.76
N LEU A 5 -5.92 10.97 14.44
CA LEU A 5 -4.49 11.22 14.61
C LEU A 5 -4.03 12.47 13.83
N PHE A 6 -4.62 12.70 12.66
CA PHE A 6 -4.34 13.87 11.83
C PHE A 6 -5.57 14.78 11.75
N LYS A 7 -5.36 16.07 12.02
CA LYS A 7 -6.39 17.11 12.04
C LYS A 7 -6.85 17.55 10.64
N TYR A 8 -7.04 16.60 9.73
CA TYR A 8 -7.58 16.84 8.39
C TYR A 8 -9.10 16.76 8.33
N ALA A 9 -9.70 15.98 9.23
CA ALA A 9 -11.15 15.83 9.40
C ALA A 9 -11.52 16.01 10.88
N ARG A 10 -12.80 16.31 11.13
CA ARG A 10 -13.38 16.40 12.48
C ARG A 10 -14.37 15.26 12.68
N GLU A 11 -14.54 14.82 13.93
CA GLU A 11 -15.47 13.74 14.30
C GLU A 11 -16.94 14.07 13.97
N THR A 12 -17.27 15.36 13.86
CA THR A 12 -18.61 15.84 13.49
C THR A 12 -18.91 15.76 11.99
N GLU A 13 -17.93 15.36 11.17
CA GLU A 13 -18.09 15.29 9.72
C GLU A 13 -18.71 13.96 9.30
N ASP A 14 -19.64 14.02 8.35
CA ASP A 14 -20.26 12.83 7.78
C ASP A 14 -19.24 11.94 7.04
N GLU A 15 -19.52 10.63 6.95
CA GLU A 15 -18.64 9.65 6.32
C GLU A 15 -18.27 10.02 4.88
N PHE A 16 -19.21 10.60 4.12
CA PHE A 16 -18.94 11.08 2.75
C PHE A 16 -17.92 12.22 2.74
N VAL A 17 -18.01 13.15 3.70
CA VAL A 17 -17.08 14.27 3.85
C VAL A 17 -15.69 13.74 4.21
N ILE A 18 -15.61 12.83 5.18
CA ILE A 18 -14.35 12.17 5.57
C ILE A 18 -13.72 11.47 4.37
N SER A 19 -14.50 10.71 3.61
CA SER A 19 -14.03 10.01 2.41
C SER A 19 -13.42 10.98 1.38
N ASN A 20 -14.06 12.13 1.14
CA ASN A 20 -13.54 13.15 0.23
C ASN A 20 -12.28 13.85 0.75
N ILE A 21 -12.19 14.08 2.06
CA ILE A 21 -10.98 14.60 2.70
C ILE A 21 -9.82 13.62 2.50
N VAL A 22 -10.03 12.32 2.78
CA VAL A 22 -9.02 11.28 2.60
C VAL A 22 -8.55 11.21 1.14
N ARG A 23 -9.47 11.25 0.17
CA ARG A 23 -9.12 11.29 -1.27
C ARG A 23 -8.26 12.51 -1.60
N ARG A 24 -8.63 13.70 -1.11
CA ARG A 24 -7.90 14.95 -1.37
C ARG A 24 -6.50 14.91 -0.78
N VAL A 25 -6.35 14.45 0.47
CA VAL A 25 -5.05 14.32 1.14
C VAL A 25 -4.17 13.32 0.39
N THR A 26 -4.72 12.14 0.06
CA THR A 26 -4.02 11.10 -0.71
C THR A 26 -3.53 11.63 -2.06
N HIS A 27 -4.36 12.39 -2.76
CA HIS A 27 -3.99 13.01 -4.04
C HIS A 27 -2.81 13.98 -3.88
N ARG A 28 -2.84 14.85 -2.86
CA ARG A 28 -1.73 15.77 -2.56
C ARG A 28 -0.44 15.02 -2.22
N CYS A 29 -0.52 13.96 -1.43
CA CYS A 29 0.62 13.09 -1.15
C CYS A 29 1.18 12.47 -2.43
N ASN A 30 0.33 11.95 -3.32
CA ASN A 30 0.77 11.36 -4.58
C ASN A 30 1.42 12.39 -5.54
N ILE A 31 1.00 13.66 -5.51
CA ILE A 31 1.69 14.74 -6.22
C ILE A 31 3.10 14.96 -5.64
N ALA A 32 3.22 15.03 -4.31
CA ALA A 32 4.51 15.20 -3.65
C ALA A 32 5.46 14.01 -3.93
N LEU A 33 4.98 12.77 -3.82
CA LEU A 33 5.73 11.57 -4.14
C LEU A 33 6.23 11.56 -5.58
N ALA A 34 5.43 12.06 -6.53
CA ALA A 34 5.87 12.15 -7.92
C ALA A 34 7.03 13.13 -8.12
N LYS A 35 7.01 14.27 -7.42
CA LYS A 35 8.11 15.24 -7.44
C LYS A 35 9.37 14.63 -6.82
N ILE A 36 9.22 13.91 -5.72
CA ILE A 36 10.34 13.19 -5.08
C ILE A 36 10.90 12.13 -6.04
N ALA A 37 10.05 11.31 -6.65
CA ALA A 37 10.47 10.27 -7.59
C ALA A 37 11.27 10.86 -8.76
N GLN A 38 10.81 11.98 -9.32
CA GLN A 38 11.54 12.70 -10.36
C GLN A 38 12.90 13.22 -9.85
N ALA A 39 12.94 13.82 -8.66
CA ALA A 39 14.17 14.40 -8.10
C ALA A 39 15.25 13.35 -7.82
N VAL A 40 14.86 12.12 -7.47
CA VAL A 40 15.79 11.01 -7.17
C VAL A 40 16.01 10.06 -8.35
N GLY A 41 15.38 10.32 -9.51
CA GLY A 41 15.57 9.52 -10.73
C GLY A 41 14.94 8.13 -10.70
N VAL A 42 13.88 7.91 -9.92
CA VAL A 42 13.16 6.63 -9.88
C VAL A 42 11.81 6.72 -10.60
N PRO A 43 11.24 5.59 -11.06
CA PRO A 43 9.90 5.57 -11.62
C PRO A 43 8.87 6.14 -10.64
N ARG A 44 7.86 6.85 -11.18
CA ARG A 44 6.80 7.42 -10.38
C ARG A 44 6.07 6.34 -9.59
N PHE A 45 5.87 6.58 -8.31
CA PHE A 45 5.11 5.70 -7.42
C PHE A 45 4.05 6.48 -6.63
N THR A 46 3.13 5.75 -6.01
CA THR A 46 2.02 6.31 -5.22
C THR A 46 2.06 5.79 -3.79
N THR A 47 1.23 6.35 -2.92
CA THR A 47 0.97 5.82 -1.58
C THR A 47 0.51 4.35 -1.60
N TYR A 48 -0.24 3.94 -2.63
CA TYR A 48 -0.63 2.54 -2.81
C TYR A 48 0.56 1.65 -3.16
N SER A 49 1.42 2.09 -4.09
CA SER A 49 2.67 1.39 -4.43
C SER A 49 3.61 1.26 -3.23
N ALA A 50 3.69 2.29 -2.38
CA ALA A 50 4.48 2.25 -1.15
C ALA A 50 3.89 1.27 -0.12
N ARG A 51 2.56 1.23 0.06
CA ARG A 51 1.87 0.25 0.92
C ARG A 51 2.14 -1.19 0.47
N HIS A 52 2.10 -1.42 -0.84
CA HIS A 52 2.47 -2.70 -1.45
C HIS A 52 3.90 -3.08 -1.13
N SER A 53 4.85 -2.18 -1.41
CA SER A 53 6.27 -2.40 -1.14
C SER A 53 6.52 -2.75 0.33
N TYR A 54 5.89 -2.04 1.27
CA TYR A 54 5.97 -2.33 2.70
C TYR A 54 5.52 -3.76 3.04
N ALA A 55 4.35 -4.18 2.56
CA ALA A 55 3.82 -5.52 2.82
C ALA A 55 4.70 -6.62 2.20
N THR A 56 5.19 -6.42 0.97
CA THR A 56 6.10 -7.36 0.30
C THR A 56 7.41 -7.51 1.07
N VAL A 57 8.01 -6.40 1.53
CA VAL A 57 9.26 -6.45 2.31
C VAL A 57 9.06 -7.21 3.61
N LEU A 58 7.99 -6.93 4.37
CA LEU A 58 7.70 -7.65 5.61
C LEU A 58 7.45 -9.15 5.39
N LYS A 59 6.74 -9.49 4.31
CA LYS A 59 6.50 -10.90 3.99
C LYS A 59 7.79 -11.63 3.65
N ARG A 60 8.67 -11.01 2.85
CA ARG A 60 9.98 -11.56 2.46
C ARG A 60 10.96 -11.66 3.62
N SER A 61 10.83 -10.79 4.62
CA SER A 61 11.61 -10.88 5.86
C SER A 61 11.10 -11.97 6.82
N GLY A 62 10.10 -12.76 6.44
CA GLY A 62 9.53 -13.82 7.26
C GLY A 62 8.61 -13.34 8.38
N THR A 63 8.15 -12.08 8.33
CA THR A 63 7.26 -11.52 9.35
C THR A 63 5.91 -12.27 9.37
N ASN A 64 5.37 -12.49 10.56
CA ASN A 64 4.09 -13.16 10.74
C ASN A 64 2.95 -12.40 10.04
N ILE A 65 2.10 -13.11 9.29
CA ILE A 65 0.97 -12.53 8.55
C ILE A 65 0.02 -11.77 9.48
N ALA A 66 -0.20 -12.24 10.71
CA ALA A 66 -1.03 -11.54 11.70
C ALA A 66 -0.49 -10.13 12.00
N TYR A 67 0.83 -10.01 12.18
CA TYR A 67 1.47 -8.72 12.39
C TYR A 67 1.41 -7.82 11.15
N ILE A 68 1.57 -8.39 9.95
CA ILE A 68 1.41 -7.65 8.70
C ILE A 68 -0.04 -7.14 8.58
N SER A 69 -1.02 -7.98 8.91
CA SER A 69 -2.45 -7.65 8.88
C SER A 69 -2.80 -6.50 9.82
N GLU A 70 -2.30 -6.57 11.05
CA GLU A 70 -2.46 -5.52 12.05
C GLU A 70 -1.80 -4.21 11.60
N SER A 71 -0.56 -4.28 11.10
CA SER A 71 0.17 -3.12 10.58
C SER A 71 -0.53 -2.43 9.41
N LEU A 72 -1.25 -3.20 8.58
CA LEU A 72 -2.03 -2.69 7.46
C LEU A 72 -3.44 -2.21 7.86
N GLY A 73 -3.87 -2.49 9.10
CA GLY A 73 -5.22 -2.18 9.59
C GLY A 73 -6.31 -2.98 8.87
N HIS A 74 -6.02 -4.19 8.40
CA HIS A 74 -7.02 -5.04 7.76
C HIS A 74 -7.93 -5.68 8.82
N SER A 75 -9.24 -5.66 8.56
CA SER A 75 -10.26 -6.18 9.48
C SER A 75 -10.26 -7.70 9.62
N SER A 76 -9.57 -8.42 8.74
CA SER A 76 -9.41 -9.87 8.84
C SER A 76 -8.10 -10.35 8.20
N LEU A 77 -7.62 -11.50 8.67
CA LEU A 77 -6.44 -12.15 8.13
C LEU A 77 -6.63 -12.54 6.66
N ALA A 78 -7.85 -12.96 6.28
CA ALA A 78 -8.19 -13.33 4.91
C ALA A 78 -7.99 -12.18 3.91
N ILE A 79 -8.24 -10.92 4.31
CA ILE A 79 -7.95 -9.75 3.45
C ILE A 79 -6.43 -9.66 3.20
N THR A 80 -5.64 -9.83 4.25
CA THR A 80 -4.17 -9.81 4.16
C THR A 80 -3.64 -10.99 3.35
N GLU A 81 -4.19 -12.18 3.51
CA GLU A 81 -3.80 -13.37 2.74
C GLU A 81 -4.09 -13.19 1.25
N ASN A 82 -5.29 -12.73 0.88
CA ASN A 82 -5.63 -12.44 -0.51
C ASN A 82 -4.74 -11.33 -1.10
N TYR A 83 -4.48 -10.29 -0.33
CA TYR A 83 -3.58 -9.20 -0.72
C TYR A 83 -2.16 -9.73 -0.97
N LEU A 84 -1.60 -10.53 -0.06
CA LEU A 84 -0.28 -11.15 -0.20
C LEU A 84 -0.22 -12.19 -1.33
N ALA A 85 -1.28 -12.97 -1.55
CA ALA A 85 -1.35 -13.98 -2.59
C ALA A 85 -1.26 -13.38 -4.00
N SER A 86 -1.76 -12.15 -4.18
CA SER A 86 -1.60 -11.42 -5.44
C SER A 86 -0.13 -11.17 -5.79
N PHE A 87 0.72 -10.89 -4.79
CA PHE A 87 2.16 -10.68 -4.97
C PHE A 87 2.87 -11.94 -5.42
N GLU A 88 2.55 -13.06 -4.76
CA GLU A 88 3.09 -14.37 -5.08
C GLU A 88 2.74 -14.78 -6.51
N GLN A 89 1.52 -14.45 -6.98
CA GLN A 89 1.12 -14.73 -8.34
C GLN A 89 1.91 -13.91 -9.37
N GLU A 90 2.07 -12.60 -9.13
CA GLU A 90 2.89 -11.74 -10.00
C GLU A 90 4.35 -12.20 -10.05
N GLU A 91 4.92 -12.59 -8.91
CA GLU A 91 6.29 -13.07 -8.81
C GLU A 91 6.48 -14.43 -9.52
N ARG A 92 5.53 -15.37 -9.37
CA ARG A 92 5.54 -16.64 -10.12
C ARG A 92 5.48 -16.41 -11.62
N ILE A 93 4.62 -15.51 -12.10
CA ILE A 93 4.51 -15.20 -13.54
C ILE A 93 5.83 -14.61 -14.05
N ARG A 94 6.41 -13.65 -13.31
CA ARG A 94 7.70 -13.05 -13.68
C ARG A 94 8.81 -14.10 -13.75
N ASN A 95 8.90 -14.98 -12.76
CA ASN A 95 9.91 -16.03 -12.73
C ASN A 95 9.71 -17.05 -13.85
N ALA A 96 8.47 -17.45 -14.13
CA ALA A 96 8.15 -18.34 -15.25
C ALA A 96 8.57 -17.72 -16.60
N GLN A 97 8.30 -16.43 -16.81
CA GLN A 97 8.72 -15.71 -18.03
C GLN A 97 10.24 -15.68 -18.19
N LEU A 98 10.99 -15.52 -17.10
CA LEU A 98 12.45 -15.58 -17.13
C LEU A 98 12.96 -16.97 -17.54
N LEU A 99 12.33 -18.03 -17.02
CA LEU A 99 12.68 -19.42 -17.34
C LEU A 99 12.34 -19.82 -18.79
N THR A 100 11.44 -19.09 -19.46
CA THR A 100 11.07 -19.35 -20.86
C THR A 100 11.83 -18.50 -21.87
N LYS A 101 12.68 -17.57 -21.42
CA LYS A 101 13.59 -16.81 -22.29
C LYS A 101 14.85 -17.64 -22.54
N PHE A 102 14.74 -18.58 -23.46
CA PHE A 102 15.91 -19.20 -24.08
C PHE A 102 16.21 -18.41 -25.36
N ASP A 103 17.40 -17.80 -25.43
CA ASP A 103 17.97 -17.31 -26.68
C ASP A 103 18.42 -18.50 -27.55
#